data_AF-A0A2S2NMD8-F1
#
_entry.id   AF-A0A2S2NMD8-F1
#
_cell.length_a   1.000
_cell.length_b   1.000
_cell.length_c   1.000
_cell.angle_alpha   90.00
_cell.angle_beta   90.00
_cell.angle_gamma   90.00
#
_symmetry.space_group_name_H-M   'P 1'
#
loop_
_entity.id
_entity.type
_entity.pdbx_description
1 polymer ?
#
loop_
_entity_poly.entity_id
_entity_poly.type
_entity_poly.pdbx_seq_one_letter_code
_entity_poly.pdbx_strand_id
1 'polypeptide(L)'
;ETWEKVNLTFHDNGTLTYNQQKVYRFDPEQSVGSEDDIVVVPNIPMLSATSQSKHAARFLRLAMASIMDILKVKPFVEVSVGQLLWGYEDPLLKLAKDVVPKEQKLPYEEFGLLYGKNGTSRDNMTVFTGATDIRLFAALDKFNGRTHLPHWTTDSCNRMSGGSDGSLFPPRIQPDTVLHVFDKDMCRKLPLVFKKQVEAKGGVKAYRFGPDHRAFADPDHEPENKCYCPSLNSPSGNSTAGTSSSTTAMPMVSTKMNSPQCAPHGTFNVSLCQYDSPVLLSFPHFYMGDPRLREAVLGMDEPDAERHEFYIDVQPEMGVAMRARARVQINLAVSQVVDIKQVATFPDIVFPIMWFEEGIDELPDNVIQLLKLATQTP
;
A
#
# COMPACT_ATOMS: atom_id res chain seq x y z
N GLU A 1 14.97 -10.03 6.63
CA GLU A 1 14.61 -10.37 5.23
C GLU A 1 15.84 -10.31 4.33
N THR A 2 15.78 -10.86 3.11
CA THR A 2 16.83 -10.71 2.08
C THR A 2 16.20 -10.41 0.72
N TRP A 3 16.75 -9.43 0.01
CA TRP A 3 16.26 -9.00 -1.31
C TRP A 3 17.28 -9.35 -2.40
N GLU A 4 16.82 -9.98 -3.48
CA GLU A 4 17.66 -10.34 -4.62
C GLU A 4 16.93 -10.07 -5.94
N LYS A 5 17.65 -9.54 -6.94
CA LYS A 5 17.14 -9.32 -8.30
C LYS A 5 17.50 -10.55 -9.14
N VAL A 6 16.50 -11.35 -9.50
CA VAL A 6 16.68 -12.61 -10.24
C VAL A 6 16.08 -12.52 -11.65
N ASN A 7 16.39 -13.49 -12.51
CA ASN A 7 15.93 -13.56 -13.91
C ASN A 7 16.25 -12.28 -14.72
N LEU A 8 17.48 -11.78 -14.57
CA LEU A 8 17.97 -10.55 -15.20
C LEU A 8 17.96 -10.67 -16.73
N THR A 9 17.33 -9.70 -17.40
CA THR A 9 17.32 -9.57 -18.86
C THR A 9 17.69 -8.14 -19.26
N PHE A 10 18.83 -7.97 -19.91
CA PHE A 10 19.30 -6.68 -20.42
C PHE A 10 18.75 -6.41 -21.82
N HIS A 11 18.44 -5.14 -22.10
CA HIS A 11 17.87 -4.71 -23.39
C HIS A 11 18.75 -3.64 -24.04
N ASP A 12 18.79 -3.63 -25.37
CA ASP A 12 19.61 -2.70 -26.16
C ASP A 12 19.25 -1.22 -25.95
N ASN A 13 18.04 -0.94 -25.47
CA ASN A 13 17.59 0.42 -25.13
C ASN A 13 18.14 0.94 -23.78
N GLY A 14 19.07 0.22 -23.14
CA GLY A 14 19.65 0.60 -21.86
C GLY A 14 18.77 0.32 -20.65
N THR A 15 17.81 -0.61 -20.76
CA THR A 15 16.97 -1.05 -19.64
C THR A 15 17.31 -2.48 -19.18
N LEU A 16 16.95 -2.79 -17.94
CA LEU A 16 17.10 -4.10 -17.31
C LEU A 16 15.75 -4.54 -16.76
N THR A 17 15.28 -5.72 -17.16
CA THR A 17 14.11 -6.37 -16.58
C THR A 17 14.54 -7.46 -15.60
N TYR A 18 13.86 -7.56 -14.46
CA TYR A 18 14.11 -8.58 -13.44
C TYR A 18 12.85 -8.91 -12.64
N ASN A 19 12.91 -10.03 -11.91
CA ASN A 19 11.95 -10.35 -10.85
C ASN A 19 12.58 -10.06 -9.48
N GLN A 20 11.80 -9.47 -8.58
CA GLN A 20 12.23 -9.26 -7.21
C GLN A 20 11.99 -10.54 -6.38
N GLN A 21 13.04 -11.08 -5.78
CA GLN A 21 12.95 -12.11 -4.75
C GLN A 21 13.08 -11.45 -3.36
N LYS A 22 12.11 -11.70 -2.48
CA LYS A 22 12.14 -11.29 -1.08
C LYS A 22 11.95 -12.53 -0.21
N VAL A 23 12.92 -12.83 0.65
CA VAL A 23 12.83 -13.97 1.58
C VAL A 23 12.73 -13.45 3.01
N TYR A 24 11.67 -13.86 3.70
CA TYR A 24 11.44 -13.55 5.11
C TYR A 24 11.89 -14.72 5.97
N ARG A 25 12.65 -14.41 7.03
CA ARG A 25 13.09 -15.38 8.05
C ARG A 25 12.74 -14.79 9.39
N PHE A 26 11.96 -15.53 10.19
CA PHE A 26 11.62 -15.16 11.54
C PHE A 26 12.87 -15.17 12.44
N ASP A 27 13.03 -14.13 13.26
CA ASP A 27 14.12 -14.00 14.23
C ASP A 27 13.52 -13.97 15.64
N PRO A 28 13.59 -15.09 16.40
CA PRO A 28 13.01 -15.15 17.74
C PRO A 28 13.75 -14.29 18.76
N GLU A 29 15.04 -13.97 18.57
CA GLU A 29 15.82 -13.20 19.54
C GLU A 29 15.46 -11.71 19.51
N GLN A 30 15.01 -11.22 18.36
CA GLN A 30 14.56 -9.85 18.15
C GLN A 30 13.03 -9.70 18.18
N SER A 31 12.31 -10.78 18.54
CA SER A 31 10.85 -10.80 18.60
C SER A 31 10.35 -10.88 20.05
N VAL A 32 9.25 -10.20 20.34
CA VAL A 32 8.62 -10.24 21.68
C VAL A 32 7.98 -11.59 21.99
N GLY A 33 7.65 -12.37 20.95
CA GLY A 33 6.88 -13.60 21.02
C GLY A 33 7.09 -14.46 19.79
N SER A 34 6.32 -15.55 19.67
CA SER A 34 6.46 -16.52 18.59
C SER A 34 5.47 -16.27 17.44
N GLU A 35 5.70 -16.88 16.27
CA GLU A 35 4.71 -16.89 15.19
C GLU A 35 3.45 -17.71 15.54
N ASP A 36 3.49 -18.52 16.59
CA ASP A 36 2.35 -19.30 17.09
C ASP A 36 1.48 -18.52 18.09
N ASP A 37 1.90 -17.32 18.49
CA ASP A 37 1.15 -16.47 19.41
C ASP A 37 -0.21 -16.10 18.80
N ILE A 38 -1.27 -16.24 19.60
CA ILE A 38 -2.64 -16.04 19.13
C ILE A 38 -3.04 -14.57 19.25
N VAL A 39 -3.58 -14.03 18.16
CA VAL A 39 -4.17 -12.70 18.09
C VAL A 39 -5.62 -12.78 17.66
N VAL A 40 -6.44 -11.85 18.17
CA VAL A 40 -7.84 -11.68 17.74
C VAL A 40 -7.90 -10.50 16.80
N VAL A 41 -8.23 -10.74 15.54
CA VAL A 41 -8.24 -9.72 14.49
C VAL A 41 -9.58 -9.69 13.76
N PRO A 42 -9.93 -8.57 13.11
CA PRO A 42 -11.09 -8.54 12.22
C PRO A 42 -10.98 -9.62 11.15
N ASN A 43 -12.08 -10.31 10.86
CA ASN A 43 -12.16 -11.26 9.76
C ASN A 43 -12.19 -10.48 8.44
N ILE A 44 -11.00 -10.17 7.91
CA ILE A 44 -10.83 -9.36 6.70
C ILE A 44 -11.60 -9.99 5.51
N PRO A 45 -11.48 -11.29 5.18
CA PRO A 45 -12.29 -11.89 4.11
C PRO A 45 -13.80 -11.64 4.24
N MET A 46 -14.36 -11.87 5.44
CA MET A 46 -15.78 -11.67 5.71
C MET A 46 -16.20 -10.20 5.59
N LEU A 47 -15.40 -9.29 6.16
CA LEU A 47 -15.69 -7.86 6.15
C LEU A 47 -15.54 -7.27 4.75
N SER A 48 -14.59 -7.77 3.94
CA SER A 48 -14.42 -7.40 2.53
C SER A 48 -15.62 -7.84 1.69
N ALA A 49 -16.04 -9.10 1.82
CA ALA A 49 -17.25 -9.61 1.15
C ALA A 49 -18.49 -8.79 1.55
N THR A 50 -18.59 -8.43 2.82
CA THR A 50 -19.69 -7.60 3.33
C THR A 50 -19.69 -6.20 2.74
N SER A 51 -18.53 -5.54 2.72
CA SER A 51 -18.37 -4.20 2.16
C SER A 51 -18.73 -4.15 0.67
N GLN A 52 -18.26 -5.11 -0.11
CA GLN A 52 -18.59 -5.22 -1.54
C GLN A 52 -20.09 -5.48 -1.78
N SER A 53 -20.74 -6.21 -0.88
CA SER A 53 -22.17 -6.48 -0.99
C SER A 53 -23.07 -5.28 -0.61
N LYS A 54 -22.54 -4.22 0.00
CA LYS A 54 -23.32 -3.12 0.61
C LYS A 54 -24.35 -2.50 -0.36
N HIS A 55 -23.99 -2.39 -1.63
CA HIS A 55 -24.83 -1.82 -2.69
C HIS A 55 -25.51 -2.87 -3.57
N ALA A 56 -25.35 -4.16 -3.27
CA ALA A 56 -26.02 -5.23 -3.99
C ALA A 56 -27.53 -5.26 -3.69
N ALA A 57 -28.27 -5.87 -4.62
CA ALA A 57 -29.70 -6.09 -4.45
C ALA A 57 -29.98 -6.82 -3.12
N ARG A 58 -31.06 -6.43 -2.43
CA ARG A 58 -31.37 -6.93 -1.07
C ARG A 58 -31.40 -8.47 -0.98
N PHE A 59 -31.90 -9.15 -2.01
CA PHE A 59 -31.93 -10.61 -2.03
C PHE A 59 -30.53 -11.24 -2.00
N LEU A 60 -29.54 -10.64 -2.65
CA LEU A 60 -28.14 -11.09 -2.60
C LEU A 60 -27.54 -10.87 -1.22
N ARG A 61 -27.81 -9.72 -0.59
CA ARG A 61 -27.37 -9.43 0.78
C ARG A 61 -27.95 -10.44 1.79
N LEU A 62 -29.23 -10.79 1.66
CA LEU A 62 -29.87 -11.82 2.49
C LEU A 62 -29.32 -13.23 2.22
N ALA A 63 -29.03 -13.58 0.96
CA ALA A 63 -28.41 -14.85 0.62
C ALA A 63 -27.02 -14.97 1.25
N MET A 64 -26.21 -13.92 1.17
CA MET A 64 -24.88 -13.88 1.78
C MET A 64 -24.95 -13.93 3.32
N ALA A 65 -25.88 -13.20 3.94
CA ALA A 65 -26.14 -13.31 5.38
C ALA A 65 -26.49 -14.74 5.80
N SER A 66 -27.30 -15.43 4.99
CA SER A 66 -27.66 -16.83 5.24
C SER A 66 -26.44 -17.76 5.15
N ILE A 67 -25.57 -17.55 4.16
CA ILE A 67 -24.31 -18.31 4.02
C ILE A 67 -23.39 -18.08 5.23
N MET A 68 -23.23 -16.83 5.66
CA MET A 68 -22.41 -16.48 6.82
C MET A 68 -22.94 -17.14 8.10
N ASP A 69 -24.25 -17.18 8.29
CA ASP A 69 -24.90 -17.87 9.41
C ASP A 69 -24.69 -19.40 9.34
N ILE A 70 -24.86 -20.02 8.17
CA ILE A 70 -24.66 -21.47 7.95
C ILE A 70 -23.21 -21.87 8.24
N LEU A 71 -22.25 -21.09 7.72
CA LEU A 71 -20.82 -21.31 7.93
C LEU A 71 -20.33 -20.85 9.32
N LYS A 72 -21.22 -20.25 10.13
CA LYS A 72 -20.91 -19.71 11.47
C LYS A 72 -19.73 -18.73 11.46
N VAL A 73 -19.62 -17.93 10.40
CA VAL A 73 -18.54 -16.95 10.25
C VAL A 73 -18.75 -15.82 11.25
N LYS A 74 -17.68 -15.48 11.97
CA LYS A 74 -17.65 -14.40 12.95
C LYS A 74 -16.92 -13.18 12.36
N PRO A 75 -17.27 -11.96 12.78
CA PRO A 75 -16.60 -10.74 12.32
C PRO A 75 -15.18 -10.56 12.88
N PHE A 76 -14.82 -11.32 13.92
CA PHE A 76 -13.46 -11.43 14.44
C PHE A 76 -13.05 -12.89 14.46
N VAL A 77 -11.77 -13.15 14.19
CA VAL A 77 -11.16 -14.48 14.16
C VAL A 77 -9.95 -14.54 15.07
N GLU A 78 -9.75 -15.69 15.69
CA GLU A 78 -8.56 -16.01 16.48
C GLU A 78 -7.62 -16.79 15.56
N VAL A 79 -6.43 -16.23 15.31
CA VAL A 79 -5.41 -16.82 14.43
C VAL A 79 -4.04 -16.63 15.06
N SER A 80 -3.07 -17.47 14.70
CA SER A 80 -1.69 -17.18 15.07
C SER A 80 -1.12 -16.01 14.26
N VAL A 81 -0.06 -15.37 14.76
CA VAL A 81 0.67 -14.32 14.02
C VAL A 81 1.15 -14.85 12.67
N GLY A 82 1.70 -16.07 12.63
CA GLY A 82 2.14 -16.73 11.40
C GLY A 82 0.99 -16.97 10.42
N GLN A 83 -0.18 -17.38 10.90
CA GLN A 83 -1.38 -17.52 10.07
C GLN A 83 -1.82 -16.18 9.47
N LEU A 84 -1.88 -15.12 10.29
CA LEU A 84 -2.27 -13.78 9.83
C LEU A 84 -1.33 -13.23 8.75
N LEU A 85 -0.02 -13.46 8.90
CA LEU A 85 0.98 -12.97 7.96
C LEU A 85 1.04 -13.84 6.70
N TRP A 86 1.15 -15.16 6.86
CA TRP A 86 1.55 -16.05 5.78
C TRP A 86 0.42 -16.82 5.12
N GLY A 87 -0.74 -16.98 5.77
CA GLY A 87 -1.87 -17.71 5.22
C GLY A 87 -2.66 -18.50 6.27
N TYR A 88 -4.00 -18.43 6.18
CA TYR A 88 -4.91 -19.42 6.74
C TYR A 88 -6.09 -19.67 5.81
N GLU A 89 -6.66 -20.87 5.87
CA GLU A 89 -7.89 -21.21 5.16
C GLU A 89 -9.09 -20.46 5.76
N ASP A 90 -9.77 -19.64 4.95
CA ASP A 90 -11.04 -19.02 5.33
C ASP A 90 -12.24 -19.75 4.68
N PRO A 91 -13.31 -20.07 5.44
CA PRO A 91 -14.48 -20.76 4.88
C PRO A 91 -15.16 -20.06 3.70
N LEU A 92 -15.14 -18.71 3.65
CA LEU A 92 -15.73 -17.95 2.55
C LEU A 92 -14.84 -17.99 1.32
N LEU A 93 -13.52 -17.91 1.47
CA LEU A 93 -12.59 -18.07 0.34
C LEU A 93 -12.69 -19.46 -0.28
N LYS A 94 -12.79 -20.50 0.57
CA LYS A 94 -12.99 -21.87 0.13
C LYS A 94 -14.29 -22.03 -0.66
N LEU A 95 -15.40 -21.46 -0.17
CA LEU A 95 -16.66 -21.48 -0.90
C LEU A 95 -16.59 -20.69 -2.21
N ALA A 96 -15.98 -19.50 -2.19
CA ALA A 96 -15.82 -18.64 -3.36
C ALA A 96 -15.09 -19.37 -4.50
N LYS A 97 -14.08 -20.19 -4.19
CA LYS A 97 -13.38 -21.02 -5.16
C LYS A 97 -14.30 -21.97 -5.94
N ASP A 98 -15.35 -22.49 -5.30
CA ASP A 98 -16.26 -23.46 -5.92
C ASP A 98 -17.41 -22.80 -6.68
N VAL A 99 -17.84 -21.60 -6.26
CA VAL A 99 -19.05 -20.94 -6.79
C VAL A 99 -18.77 -19.78 -7.76
N VAL A 100 -17.63 -19.11 -7.64
CA VAL A 100 -17.33 -17.90 -8.43
C VAL A 100 -16.80 -18.26 -9.82
N PRO A 101 -17.27 -17.61 -10.91
CA PRO A 101 -16.76 -17.80 -12.26
C PRO A 101 -15.24 -17.58 -12.34
N LYS A 102 -14.56 -18.31 -13.23
CA LYS A 102 -13.09 -18.31 -13.34
C LYS A 102 -12.49 -16.91 -13.49
N GLU A 103 -13.20 -16.02 -14.18
CA GLU A 103 -12.77 -14.65 -14.49
C GLU A 103 -12.80 -13.72 -13.26
N GLN A 104 -13.57 -14.08 -12.23
CA GLN A 104 -13.71 -13.33 -10.98
C GLN A 104 -13.04 -14.04 -9.79
N LYS A 105 -12.38 -15.18 -10.02
CA LYS A 105 -11.68 -15.90 -8.96
C LYS A 105 -10.50 -15.09 -8.46
N LEU A 106 -10.39 -15.02 -7.15
CA LEU A 106 -9.21 -14.49 -6.48
C LEU A 106 -8.02 -15.39 -6.80
N PRO A 107 -6.82 -14.82 -7.02
CA PRO A 107 -5.63 -15.59 -7.39
C PRO A 107 -4.94 -16.27 -6.19
N TYR A 108 -5.59 -16.31 -5.02
CA TYR A 108 -5.09 -16.88 -3.77
C TYR A 108 -6.09 -17.86 -3.17
N GLU A 109 -5.57 -18.86 -2.46
CA GLU A 109 -6.38 -19.94 -1.85
C GLU A 109 -6.58 -19.73 -0.35
N GLU A 110 -5.65 -19.02 0.29
CA GLU A 110 -5.67 -18.67 1.70
C GLU A 110 -5.64 -17.16 1.87
N PHE A 111 -6.03 -16.68 3.05
CA PHE A 111 -5.88 -15.29 3.42
C PHE A 111 -4.62 -15.09 4.26
N GLY A 112 -3.79 -14.12 3.89
CA GLY A 112 -2.68 -13.65 4.72
C GLY A 112 -2.20 -12.29 4.23
N LEU A 113 -1.77 -11.41 5.14
CA LEU A 113 -1.36 -10.04 4.81
C LEU A 113 -0.12 -9.98 3.91
N LEU A 114 0.75 -10.98 4.02
CA LEU A 114 1.96 -11.18 3.22
C LEU A 114 1.90 -12.49 2.42
N TYR A 115 0.69 -13.03 2.18
CA TYR A 115 0.50 -14.27 1.43
C TYR A 115 1.17 -14.20 0.05
N GLY A 116 1.98 -15.21 -0.27
CA GLY A 116 2.70 -15.29 -1.55
C GLY A 116 3.82 -14.26 -1.74
N LYS A 117 4.16 -13.45 -0.72
CA LYS A 117 5.29 -12.50 -0.80
C LYS A 117 6.64 -13.12 -0.43
N ASN A 118 6.64 -14.26 0.26
CA ASN A 118 7.88 -14.98 0.60
C ASN A 118 8.35 -15.81 -0.60
N GLY A 119 9.38 -15.31 -1.30
CA GLY A 119 9.96 -15.95 -2.48
C GLY A 119 10.13 -14.98 -3.64
N THR A 120 10.09 -15.53 -4.85
CA THR A 120 10.25 -14.75 -6.09
C THR A 120 8.90 -14.24 -6.58
N SER A 121 8.79 -12.93 -6.73
CA SER A 121 7.60 -12.32 -7.34
C SER A 121 7.47 -12.75 -8.81
N ARG A 122 6.23 -12.92 -9.27
CA ARG A 122 5.90 -13.11 -10.69
C ARG A 122 5.93 -11.81 -11.47
N ASP A 123 6.03 -10.68 -10.77
CA ASP A 123 6.05 -9.36 -11.38
C ASP A 123 7.39 -9.06 -12.03
N ASN A 124 7.34 -8.48 -13.22
CA ASN A 124 8.50 -8.02 -13.97
C ASN A 124 8.70 -6.53 -13.73
N MET A 125 9.86 -6.16 -13.19
CA MET A 125 10.28 -4.78 -13.00
C MET A 125 11.33 -4.42 -14.05
N THR A 126 11.05 -3.41 -14.88
CA THR A 126 11.99 -2.88 -15.86
C THR A 126 12.48 -1.52 -15.42
N VAL A 127 13.79 -1.39 -15.22
CA VAL A 127 14.46 -0.15 -14.77
C VAL A 127 15.48 0.32 -15.80
N PHE A 128 15.78 1.61 -15.81
CA PHE A 128 16.88 2.15 -16.59
C PHE A 128 18.23 1.85 -15.93
N THR A 129 19.19 1.39 -16.72
CA THR A 129 20.56 1.07 -16.26
C THR A 129 21.44 2.30 -16.08
N GLY A 130 20.99 3.47 -16.56
CA GLY A 130 21.79 4.70 -16.60
C GLY A 130 22.82 4.76 -17.74
N ALA A 131 22.95 3.70 -18.57
CA ALA A 131 23.92 3.65 -19.66
C ALA A 131 23.68 4.71 -20.75
N THR A 132 22.41 5.06 -21.00
CA THR A 132 22.01 6.08 -21.98
C THR A 132 21.93 7.48 -21.37
N ASP A 133 21.39 7.58 -20.15
CA ASP A 133 21.31 8.81 -19.37
C ASP A 133 21.40 8.49 -17.88
N ILE A 134 22.46 8.97 -17.22
CA ILE A 134 22.69 8.72 -15.80
C ILE A 134 21.58 9.30 -14.91
N ARG A 135 20.83 10.31 -15.38
CA ARG A 135 19.69 10.89 -14.66
C ARG A 135 18.50 9.94 -14.54
N LEU A 136 18.50 8.85 -15.31
CA LEU A 136 17.49 7.80 -15.24
C LEU A 136 17.98 6.59 -14.44
N PHE A 137 19.21 6.59 -13.92
CA PHE A 137 19.77 5.44 -13.22
C PHE A 137 18.82 4.89 -12.14
N ALA A 138 18.55 3.57 -12.21
CA ALA A 138 17.65 2.82 -11.33
C ALA A 138 16.17 3.26 -11.34
N ALA A 139 15.79 4.25 -12.17
CA ALA A 139 14.41 4.67 -12.29
C ALA A 139 13.57 3.59 -12.98
N LEU A 140 12.36 3.36 -12.47
CA LEU A 140 11.36 2.46 -13.04
C LEU A 140 10.89 2.98 -14.41
N ASP A 141 11.04 2.15 -15.43
CA ASP A 141 10.40 2.36 -16.74
C ASP A 141 9.01 1.71 -16.75
N LYS A 142 8.96 0.40 -16.49
CA LYS A 142 7.72 -0.40 -16.59
C LYS A 142 7.59 -1.38 -15.44
N PHE A 143 6.36 -1.58 -15.00
CA PHE A 143 5.95 -2.67 -14.13
C PHE A 143 4.95 -3.55 -14.88
N ASN A 144 5.26 -4.84 -15.03
CA ASN A 144 4.47 -5.80 -15.83
C ASN A 144 4.15 -5.30 -17.25
N GLY A 145 5.14 -4.65 -17.88
CA GLY A 145 5.04 -4.10 -19.23
C GLY A 145 4.26 -2.77 -19.34
N ARG A 146 3.79 -2.21 -18.23
CA ARG A 146 2.99 -0.97 -18.18
C ARG A 146 3.76 0.16 -17.51
N THR A 147 3.56 1.38 -18.01
CA THR A 147 4.10 2.62 -17.42
C THR A 147 3.10 3.29 -16.45
N HIS A 148 1.83 2.87 -16.53
CA HIS A 148 0.70 3.43 -15.78
C HIS A 148 -0.11 2.31 -15.11
N LEU A 149 -0.55 2.57 -13.89
CA LEU A 149 -1.55 1.77 -13.19
C LEU A 149 -2.91 1.88 -13.92
N PRO A 150 -3.79 0.88 -13.79
CA PRO A 150 -5.13 0.93 -14.37
C PRO A 150 -6.20 1.43 -13.39
N HIS A 151 -5.82 1.99 -12.22
CA HIS A 151 -6.74 2.15 -11.09
C HIS A 151 -7.31 3.57 -10.95
N TRP A 152 -6.51 4.59 -11.23
CA TRP A 152 -6.83 5.97 -10.91
C TRP A 152 -7.47 6.70 -12.09
N THR A 153 -8.07 7.86 -11.83
CA THR A 153 -8.88 8.57 -12.84
C THR A 153 -8.06 9.41 -13.80
N THR A 154 -6.81 9.74 -13.47
CA THR A 154 -5.92 10.59 -14.28
C THR A 154 -4.63 9.88 -14.66
N ASP A 155 -4.02 10.30 -15.76
CA ASP A 155 -2.71 9.82 -16.21
C ASP A 155 -1.62 10.08 -15.14
N SER A 156 -1.63 11.27 -14.53
CA SER A 156 -0.65 11.66 -13.52
C SER A 156 -0.62 10.72 -12.31
N CYS A 157 -1.78 10.32 -11.81
CA CYS A 157 -1.90 9.49 -10.61
C CYS A 157 -1.68 8.01 -10.91
N ASN A 158 -1.94 7.59 -12.16
CA ASN A 158 -1.57 6.27 -12.63
C ASN A 158 -0.07 6.12 -12.94
N ARG A 159 0.66 7.21 -13.16
CA ARG A 159 2.06 7.14 -13.62
C ARG A 159 2.98 6.51 -12.57
N MET A 160 3.53 5.33 -12.91
CA MET A 160 4.53 4.63 -12.10
C MET A 160 5.96 4.98 -12.52
N SER A 161 6.16 5.31 -13.80
CA SER A 161 7.50 5.58 -14.33
C SER A 161 8.21 6.73 -13.60
N GLY A 162 9.54 6.61 -13.50
CA GLY A 162 10.37 7.52 -12.71
C GLY A 162 10.36 7.25 -11.20
N GLY A 163 9.63 6.24 -10.72
CA GLY A 163 9.75 5.75 -9.34
C GLY A 163 11.01 4.92 -9.11
N SER A 164 11.28 4.57 -7.86
CA SER A 164 12.37 3.69 -7.42
C SER A 164 11.82 2.62 -6.47
N ASP A 165 12.50 1.48 -6.36
CA ASP A 165 12.24 0.47 -5.32
C ASP A 165 12.71 0.91 -3.92
N GLY A 166 13.26 2.12 -3.80
CA GLY A 166 13.75 2.71 -2.55
C GLY A 166 15.22 2.41 -2.24
N SER A 167 15.86 1.51 -2.98
CA SER A 167 17.27 1.13 -2.76
C SER A 167 18.26 2.09 -3.43
N LEU A 168 17.93 2.56 -4.63
CA LEU A 168 18.78 3.39 -5.48
C LEU A 168 17.95 4.48 -6.15
N PHE A 169 18.53 5.65 -6.32
CA PHE A 169 17.95 6.81 -6.96
C PHE A 169 18.95 7.39 -7.97
N PRO A 170 18.49 8.22 -8.93
CA PRO A 170 19.40 8.97 -9.77
C PRO A 170 20.43 9.79 -8.95
N PRO A 171 21.70 9.87 -9.39
CA PRO A 171 22.76 10.56 -8.67
C PRO A 171 22.61 12.09 -8.72
N ARG A 172 23.41 12.78 -7.91
CA ARG A 172 23.45 14.25 -7.75
C ARG A 172 22.13 14.84 -7.26
N ILE A 173 21.58 14.24 -6.21
CA ILE A 173 20.34 14.66 -5.57
C ILE A 173 20.55 15.99 -4.85
N GLN A 174 19.62 16.92 -5.06
CA GLN A 174 19.57 18.20 -4.38
C GLN A 174 18.44 18.25 -3.34
N PRO A 175 18.50 19.12 -2.32
CA PRO A 175 17.44 19.22 -1.31
C PRO A 175 16.05 19.58 -1.86
N ASP A 176 15.96 20.23 -3.01
CA ASP A 176 14.69 20.55 -3.70
C ASP A 176 14.17 19.42 -4.60
N THR A 177 14.94 18.32 -4.75
CA THR A 177 14.53 17.15 -5.53
C THR A 177 13.43 16.37 -4.81
N VAL A 178 12.35 16.02 -5.53
CA VAL A 178 11.33 15.10 -5.02
C VAL A 178 11.67 13.69 -5.48
N LEU A 179 12.08 12.85 -4.53
CA LEU A 179 12.31 11.42 -4.80
C LEU A 179 10.96 10.70 -4.85
N HIS A 180 10.88 9.65 -5.65
CA HIS A 180 9.65 8.89 -5.80
C HIS A 180 9.91 7.42 -5.55
N VAL A 181 9.20 6.82 -4.62
CA VAL A 181 9.24 5.38 -4.34
C VAL A 181 7.98 4.73 -4.91
N PHE A 182 8.13 3.57 -5.53
CA PHE A 182 7.04 2.76 -6.01
C PHE A 182 7.19 1.34 -5.48
N ASP A 183 6.17 0.91 -4.75
CA ASP A 183 5.92 -0.49 -4.42
C ASP A 183 4.49 -0.82 -4.88
N LYS A 184 4.28 -2.02 -5.42
CA LYS A 184 2.98 -2.43 -5.96
C LYS A 184 1.88 -2.40 -4.88
N ASP A 185 2.24 -2.66 -3.62
CA ASP A 185 1.31 -2.74 -2.50
C ASP A 185 0.88 -1.36 -2.01
N MET A 186 1.68 -0.32 -2.29
CA MET A 186 1.31 1.07 -2.04
C MET A 186 0.29 1.61 -3.05
N CYS A 187 0.06 0.92 -4.16
CA CYS A 187 -0.93 1.27 -5.19
C CYS A 187 -0.72 2.64 -5.86
N ARG A 188 0.40 3.32 -5.59
CA ARG A 188 0.76 4.62 -6.17
C ARG A 188 2.26 4.82 -6.08
N LYS A 189 2.73 5.81 -6.84
CA LYS A 189 4.07 6.37 -6.66
C LYS A 189 4.04 7.36 -5.48
N LEU A 190 4.82 7.10 -4.42
CA LEU A 190 4.88 7.92 -3.22
C LEU A 190 5.97 9.00 -3.36
N PRO A 191 5.64 10.30 -3.26
CA PRO A 191 6.63 11.37 -3.24
C PRO A 191 7.29 11.50 -1.87
N LEU A 192 8.62 11.58 -1.86
CA LEU A 192 9.44 11.86 -0.69
C LEU A 192 10.13 13.21 -0.85
N VAL A 193 10.02 14.05 0.17
CA VAL A 193 10.59 15.40 0.23
C VAL A 193 11.72 15.46 1.24
N PHE A 194 12.70 16.31 0.98
CA PHE A 194 13.81 16.54 1.90
C PHE A 194 13.31 17.04 3.25
N LYS A 195 13.83 16.45 4.34
CA LYS A 195 13.53 16.84 5.71
C LYS A 195 14.73 17.54 6.35
N LYS A 196 15.90 16.89 6.28
CA LYS A 196 17.14 17.38 6.90
C LYS A 196 18.36 16.67 6.35
N GLN A 197 19.53 17.30 6.51
CA GLN A 197 20.80 16.63 6.34
C GLN A 197 21.11 15.79 7.57
N VAL A 198 21.65 14.59 7.36
CA VAL A 198 22.08 13.66 8.40
C VAL A 198 23.47 13.13 8.08
N GLU A 199 24.11 12.53 9.08
CA GLU A 199 25.38 11.85 8.93
C GLU A 199 25.16 10.36 9.17
N ALA A 200 25.43 9.54 8.16
CA ALA A 200 25.42 8.10 8.27
C ALA A 200 26.73 7.61 8.92
N LYS A 201 26.74 6.34 9.34
CA LYS A 201 27.91 5.72 9.98
C LYS A 201 29.19 5.98 9.20
N GLY A 202 30.22 6.38 9.94
CA GLY A 202 31.52 6.71 9.41
C GLY A 202 31.65 8.12 8.82
N GLY A 203 30.66 9.00 8.94
CA GLY A 203 30.80 10.39 8.50
C GLY A 203 30.44 10.62 7.03
N VAL A 204 29.65 9.71 6.45
CA VAL A 204 29.10 9.90 5.10
C VAL A 204 27.89 10.82 5.20
N LYS A 205 27.93 11.95 4.50
CA LYS A 205 26.78 12.87 4.43
C LYS A 205 25.64 12.22 3.67
N ALA A 206 24.44 12.30 4.23
CA ALA A 206 23.21 11.84 3.61
C ALA A 206 22.08 12.86 3.80
N TYR A 207 21.06 12.76 2.97
CA TYR A 207 19.84 13.56 3.05
C TYR A 207 18.69 12.67 3.47
N ARG A 208 17.99 13.05 4.54
CA ARG A 208 16.76 12.40 4.95
C ARG A 208 15.62 12.89 4.08
N PHE A 209 14.99 11.96 3.39
CA PHE A 209 13.73 12.14 2.70
C PHE A 209 12.63 11.41 3.46
N GLY A 210 11.44 11.99 3.50
CA GLY A 210 10.25 11.36 4.07
C GLY A 210 9.02 11.74 3.26
N PRO A 211 7.88 11.05 3.42
CA PRO A 211 6.68 11.33 2.66
C PRO A 211 6.30 12.80 2.76
N ASP A 212 5.83 13.36 1.65
CA ASP A 212 5.13 14.64 1.70
C ASP A 212 3.88 14.46 2.56
N HIS A 213 3.64 15.35 3.54
CA HIS A 213 2.41 15.38 4.33
C HIS A 213 1.15 15.39 3.46
N ARG A 214 1.26 15.91 2.23
CA ARG A 214 0.19 15.97 1.23
C ARG A 214 -0.04 14.64 0.52
N ALA A 215 0.86 13.66 0.65
CA ALA A 215 0.75 12.39 -0.06
C ALA A 215 -0.55 11.64 0.27
N PHE A 216 -0.96 11.59 1.54
CA PHE A 216 -2.20 10.95 2.00
C PHE A 216 -3.26 11.97 2.45
N ALA A 217 -3.12 13.24 2.06
CA ALA A 217 -4.13 14.24 2.32
C ALA A 217 -5.37 13.99 1.45
N ASP A 218 -6.54 14.27 2.00
CA ASP A 218 -7.81 14.30 1.27
C ASP A 218 -7.89 15.50 0.31
N PRO A 219 -8.83 15.49 -0.66
CA PRO A 219 -8.89 16.55 -1.68
C PRO A 219 -9.22 17.95 -1.18
N ASP A 220 -9.79 18.07 0.03
CA ASP A 220 -10.07 19.37 0.64
C ASP A 220 -8.76 20.07 1.07
N HIS A 221 -7.74 19.29 1.43
CA HIS A 221 -6.41 19.80 1.79
C HIS A 221 -5.41 19.74 0.62
N GLU A 222 -5.52 18.76 -0.27
CA GLU A 222 -4.68 18.62 -1.47
C GLU A 222 -5.54 18.27 -2.71
N PRO A 223 -6.05 19.28 -3.45
CA PRO A 223 -6.97 19.07 -4.57
C PRO A 223 -6.45 18.13 -5.67
N GLU A 224 -5.12 18.04 -5.86
CA GLU A 224 -4.52 17.11 -6.82
C GLU A 224 -4.80 15.64 -6.48
N ASN A 225 -5.01 15.29 -5.20
CA ASN A 225 -5.30 13.93 -4.77
C ASN A 225 -6.73 13.47 -5.11
N LYS A 226 -7.58 14.35 -5.67
CA LYS A 226 -8.93 13.99 -6.13
C LYS A 226 -8.93 12.82 -7.11
N CYS A 227 -7.84 12.66 -7.87
CA CYS A 227 -7.67 11.56 -8.81
C CYS A 227 -7.64 10.16 -8.18
N TYR A 228 -7.26 10.06 -6.89
CA TYR A 228 -7.17 8.83 -6.12
C TYR A 228 -8.50 8.44 -5.47
N CYS A 229 -9.50 9.32 -5.53
CA CYS A 229 -10.83 8.99 -5.06
C CYS A 229 -11.49 8.04 -6.06
N PRO A 230 -12.08 6.92 -5.60
CA PRO A 230 -12.85 6.05 -6.47
C PRO A 230 -13.94 6.86 -7.16
N SER A 231 -14.05 6.77 -8.49
CA SER A 231 -15.17 7.37 -9.19
C SER A 231 -16.46 6.71 -8.73
N LEU A 232 -17.49 7.50 -8.39
CA LEU A 232 -18.87 7.04 -8.11
C LEU A 232 -19.45 6.14 -9.21
N ASN A 233 -18.84 6.15 -10.40
CA ASN A 233 -19.20 5.37 -11.58
C ASN A 233 -18.18 4.29 -11.95
N SER A 234 -17.27 3.86 -11.06
CA SER A 234 -16.48 2.65 -11.33
C SER A 234 -17.45 1.46 -11.27
N PRO A 235 -17.84 0.88 -12.42
CA PRO A 235 -18.74 -0.25 -12.39
C PRO A 235 -17.86 -1.45 -12.10
N SER A 236 -18.04 -2.04 -10.92
CA SER A 236 -17.81 -3.47 -10.75
C SER A 236 -18.69 -4.20 -11.78
N GLY A 237 -18.11 -4.48 -12.96
CA GLY A 237 -18.75 -5.20 -14.06
C GLY A 237 -18.86 -4.39 -15.36
N ASN A 238 -18.30 -4.95 -16.44
CA ASN A 238 -18.49 -4.52 -17.82
C ASN A 238 -19.90 -3.97 -18.08
N SER A 239 -20.00 -2.69 -18.44
CA SER A 239 -21.21 -2.12 -19.04
C SER A 239 -20.79 -1.15 -20.13
N THR A 240 -21.05 -1.56 -21.35
CA THR A 240 -20.83 -0.83 -22.59
C THR A 240 -21.44 0.57 -22.54
N ALA A 241 -20.70 1.53 -23.08
CA ALA A 241 -21.08 2.92 -23.24
C ALA A 241 -22.50 3.08 -23.84
N GLY A 242 -23.33 3.85 -23.16
CA GLY A 242 -24.61 4.35 -23.64
C GLY A 242 -24.67 5.86 -23.44
N THR A 243 -24.70 6.60 -24.54
CA THR A 243 -24.88 8.05 -24.65
C THR A 243 -26.31 8.47 -24.28
N SER A 244 -26.48 9.52 -23.45
CA SER A 244 -27.56 10.51 -23.62
C SER A 244 -27.43 11.76 -22.74
N SER A 245 -27.22 12.88 -23.43
CA SER A 245 -27.80 14.23 -23.29
C SER A 245 -28.38 14.75 -21.94
N SER A 246 -27.76 15.84 -21.50
CA SER A 246 -28.31 17.12 -20.98
C SER A 246 -29.77 17.22 -20.50
N THR A 247 -29.95 17.78 -19.30
CA THR A 247 -30.81 18.95 -19.07
C THR A 247 -30.43 19.69 -17.78
N THR A 248 -30.53 21.02 -17.87
CA THR A 248 -30.18 22.05 -16.90
C THR A 248 -31.17 22.13 -15.73
N ALA A 249 -30.68 22.19 -14.49
CA ALA A 249 -31.39 22.80 -13.36
C ALA A 249 -30.35 23.30 -12.33
N MET A 250 -30.52 24.54 -11.83
CA MET A 250 -29.64 25.16 -10.83
C MET A 250 -29.74 24.45 -9.48
N PRO A 251 -28.66 24.34 -8.68
CA PRO A 251 -28.79 23.81 -7.33
C PRO A 251 -29.07 24.93 -6.33
N MET A 252 -30.19 24.78 -5.61
CA MET A 252 -30.34 25.32 -4.26
C MET A 252 -29.34 24.61 -3.33
N VAL A 253 -28.79 25.38 -2.40
CA VAL A 253 -27.86 24.97 -1.35
C VAL A 253 -28.41 23.76 -0.58
N SER A 254 -27.74 22.62 -0.76
CA SER A 254 -27.91 21.41 0.06
C SER A 254 -26.59 21.11 0.76
N THR A 255 -26.58 21.29 2.08
CA THR A 255 -25.47 20.97 3.00
C THR A 255 -25.33 19.46 3.24
N LYS A 256 -25.38 18.66 2.18
CA LYS A 256 -24.97 17.25 2.20
C LYS A 256 -23.79 17.08 1.26
N MET A 257 -22.64 16.87 1.88
CA MET A 257 -21.36 16.49 1.29
C MET A 257 -21.52 15.29 0.34
N ASN A 258 -21.90 15.53 -0.90
CA ASN A 258 -21.80 14.57 -2.00
C ASN A 258 -20.47 14.80 -2.72
N SER A 259 -19.37 14.66 -1.98
CA SER A 259 -18.07 14.36 -2.58
C SER A 259 -18.04 12.85 -2.87
N PRO A 260 -17.52 12.39 -4.02
CA PRO A 260 -17.17 10.98 -4.18
C PRO A 260 -16.35 10.57 -2.96
N GLN A 261 -16.69 9.45 -2.33
CA GLN A 261 -16.25 9.07 -0.99
C GLN A 261 -14.74 8.78 -1.00
N CYS A 262 -13.94 9.85 -0.90
CA CYS A 262 -12.49 9.79 -0.80
C CYS A 262 -12.09 9.22 0.55
N ALA A 263 -10.88 8.67 0.60
CA ALA A 263 -10.29 8.22 1.86
C ALA A 263 -10.19 9.40 2.85
N PRO A 264 -10.42 9.18 4.16
CA PRO A 264 -10.18 10.19 5.19
C PRO A 264 -8.76 10.74 5.15
N HIS A 265 -8.59 11.99 5.58
CA HIS A 265 -7.28 12.65 5.65
C HIS A 265 -6.25 11.83 6.44
N GLY A 266 -5.08 11.60 5.85
CA GLY A 266 -4.00 10.77 6.39
C GLY A 266 -4.15 9.28 6.12
N THR A 267 -5.12 8.89 5.29
CA THR A 267 -5.29 7.52 4.81
C THR A 267 -5.32 7.46 3.29
N PHE A 268 -4.96 6.31 2.74
CA PHE A 268 -4.93 6.07 1.30
C PHE A 268 -5.67 4.77 0.97
N ASN A 269 -6.76 4.88 0.20
CA ASN A 269 -7.57 3.73 -0.18
C ASN A 269 -6.86 2.91 -1.26
N VAL A 270 -6.54 1.65 -0.96
CA VAL A 270 -5.87 0.73 -1.88
C VAL A 270 -6.78 -0.38 -2.37
N SER A 271 -8.11 -0.26 -2.19
CA SER A 271 -9.07 -1.31 -2.55
C SER A 271 -8.94 -1.77 -3.99
N LEU A 272 -8.69 -0.84 -4.92
CA LEU A 272 -8.60 -1.13 -6.35
C LEU A 272 -7.41 -2.03 -6.75
N CYS A 273 -6.33 -2.06 -5.98
CA CYS A 273 -5.24 -3.03 -6.17
C CYS A 273 -5.27 -4.20 -5.18
N GLN A 274 -6.17 -4.17 -4.20
CA GLN A 274 -6.38 -5.22 -3.21
C GLN A 274 -7.72 -5.95 -3.43
N TYR A 275 -8.07 -6.21 -4.70
CA TYR A 275 -9.25 -7.01 -5.10
C TYR A 275 -10.57 -6.52 -4.48
N ASP A 276 -10.76 -5.19 -4.45
CA ASP A 276 -11.93 -4.51 -3.87
C ASP A 276 -12.12 -4.77 -2.37
N SER A 277 -11.09 -5.28 -1.67
CA SER A 277 -11.04 -5.31 -0.23
C SER A 277 -10.94 -3.87 0.30
N PRO A 278 -11.71 -3.45 1.32
CA PRO A 278 -11.77 -2.06 1.79
C PRO A 278 -10.54 -1.69 2.65
N VAL A 279 -9.34 -1.96 2.13
CA VAL A 279 -8.06 -1.72 2.80
C VAL A 279 -7.62 -0.28 2.60
N LEU A 280 -7.21 0.35 3.69
CA LEU A 280 -6.67 1.70 3.73
C LEU A 280 -5.25 1.65 4.32
N LEU A 281 -4.30 2.28 3.64
CA LEU A 281 -2.97 2.51 4.20
C LEU A 281 -2.95 3.82 4.99
N SER A 282 -2.19 3.86 6.07
CA SER A 282 -1.82 5.10 6.78
C SER A 282 -0.39 4.98 7.29
N PHE A 283 0.12 6.03 7.94
CA PHE A 283 1.29 5.88 8.80
C PHE A 283 0.87 5.30 10.17
N PRO A 284 1.81 4.69 10.93
CA PRO A 284 1.51 4.09 12.22
C PRO A 284 0.79 5.05 13.16
N HIS A 285 -0.18 4.52 13.92
CA HIS A 285 -1.02 5.26 14.84
C HIS A 285 -1.75 6.46 14.21
N PHE A 286 -2.02 6.39 12.90
CA PHE A 286 -2.55 7.51 12.11
C PHE A 286 -1.70 8.78 12.22
N TYR A 287 -0.36 8.64 12.28
CA TYR A 287 0.56 9.77 12.18
C TYR A 287 0.26 10.60 10.92
N MET A 288 0.17 11.93 11.08
CA MET A 288 -0.28 12.88 10.04
C MET A 288 -1.74 12.70 9.56
N GLY A 289 -2.57 11.93 10.27
CA GLY A 289 -3.98 11.76 9.95
C GLY A 289 -4.93 12.56 10.82
N ASP A 290 -6.21 12.54 10.44
CA ASP A 290 -7.29 13.17 11.19
C ASP A 290 -7.40 12.55 12.60
N PRO A 291 -7.38 13.35 13.69
CA PRO A 291 -7.54 12.85 15.06
C PRO A 291 -8.78 11.98 15.29
N ARG A 292 -9.85 12.16 14.50
CA ARG A 292 -11.06 11.33 14.60
C ARG A 292 -10.79 9.85 14.31
N LEU A 293 -9.77 9.53 13.50
CA LEU A 293 -9.40 8.14 13.19
C LEU A 293 -8.89 7.40 14.44
N ARG A 294 -8.07 8.07 15.25
CA ARG A 294 -7.55 7.51 16.51
C ARG A 294 -8.57 7.57 17.65
N GLU A 295 -9.38 8.63 17.73
CA GLU A 295 -10.43 8.77 18.75
C GLU A 295 -11.54 7.71 18.60
N ALA A 296 -11.73 7.17 17.39
CA ALA A 296 -12.70 6.10 17.13
C ALA A 296 -12.28 4.73 17.69
N VAL A 297 -11.03 4.54 18.10
CA VAL A 297 -10.48 3.24 18.53
C VAL A 297 -9.80 3.39 19.89
N LEU A 298 -10.32 2.68 20.89
CA LEU A 298 -9.70 2.63 22.22
C LEU A 298 -8.35 1.91 22.17
N GLY A 299 -7.34 2.47 22.83
CA GLY A 299 -5.98 1.92 22.89
C GLY A 299 -4.99 2.49 21.87
N MET A 300 -5.39 3.48 21.08
CA MET A 300 -4.49 4.20 20.17
C MET A 300 -3.67 5.26 20.93
N ASP A 301 -2.34 5.11 20.92
CA ASP A 301 -1.43 6.13 21.45
C ASP A 301 -1.42 7.39 20.57
N GLU A 302 -1.03 8.53 21.17
CA GLU A 302 -0.71 9.74 20.41
C GLU A 302 0.43 9.48 19.41
N PRO A 303 0.34 10.01 18.18
CA PRO A 303 1.31 9.70 17.16
C PRO A 303 2.63 10.45 17.43
N ASP A 304 3.71 9.68 17.54
CA ASP A 304 5.09 10.17 17.74
C ASP A 304 5.87 10.14 16.42
N ALA A 305 6.43 11.28 16.01
CA ALA A 305 7.22 11.39 14.79
C ALA A 305 8.46 10.49 14.81
N GLU A 306 9.17 10.34 15.92
CA GLU A 306 10.38 9.53 15.98
C GLU A 306 10.08 8.04 15.77
N ARG A 307 8.91 7.59 16.26
CA ARG A 307 8.46 6.20 16.18
C ARG A 307 7.66 5.87 14.92
N HIS A 308 6.96 6.85 14.34
CA HIS A 308 5.97 6.60 13.29
C HIS A 308 6.31 7.26 11.94
N GLU A 309 7.32 8.14 11.87
CA GLU A 309 7.76 8.72 10.60
C GLU A 309 8.39 7.65 9.69
N PHE A 310 7.91 7.59 8.44
CA PHE A 310 8.62 6.92 7.34
C PHE A 310 9.76 7.82 6.87
N TYR A 311 10.96 7.26 6.73
CA TYR A 311 12.07 7.99 6.09
C TYR A 311 13.06 7.09 5.35
N ILE A 312 13.82 7.71 4.44
CA ILE A 312 14.98 7.12 3.78
C ILE A 312 16.11 8.16 3.82
N ASP A 313 17.27 7.76 4.31
CA ASP A 313 18.50 8.55 4.27
C ASP A 313 19.29 8.16 3.03
N VAL A 314 19.47 9.10 2.10
CA VAL A 314 20.08 8.85 0.78
C VAL A 314 21.40 9.62 0.66
N GLN A 315 22.46 8.96 0.21
CA GLN A 315 23.71 9.62 -0.13
C GLN A 315 23.53 10.39 -1.44
N PRO A 316 23.75 11.72 -1.46
CA PRO A 316 23.28 12.57 -2.55
C PRO A 316 24.08 12.43 -3.86
N GLU A 317 25.38 12.15 -3.81
CA GLU A 317 26.22 12.10 -5.01
C GLU A 317 25.91 10.87 -5.86
N MET A 318 25.71 9.71 -5.23
CA MET A 318 25.51 8.42 -5.89
C MET A 318 24.04 7.98 -5.91
N GLY A 319 23.18 8.60 -5.09
CA GLY A 319 21.76 8.22 -4.98
C GLY A 319 21.52 6.91 -4.24
N VAL A 320 22.45 6.49 -3.38
CA VAL A 320 22.36 5.20 -2.64
C VAL A 320 21.61 5.38 -1.34
N ALA A 321 20.58 4.56 -1.07
CA ALA A 321 19.91 4.52 0.22
C ALA A 321 20.85 3.91 1.28
N MET A 322 21.09 4.65 2.36
CA MET A 322 22.03 4.30 3.43
C MET A 322 21.31 3.70 4.65
N ARG A 323 20.15 4.26 4.97
CA ARG A 323 19.26 3.83 6.05
C ARG A 323 17.83 4.06 5.59
N ALA A 324 16.93 3.15 5.92
CA ALA A 324 15.53 3.30 5.60
C ALA A 324 14.68 2.74 6.73
N ARG A 325 13.60 3.44 7.07
CA ARG A 325 12.52 2.94 7.92
C ARG A 325 11.21 3.23 7.22
N ALA A 326 10.78 2.29 6.39
CA ALA A 326 9.49 2.34 5.73
C ALA A 326 8.42 1.84 6.70
N ARG A 327 7.69 2.78 7.30
CA ARG A 327 6.65 2.48 8.30
C ARG A 327 5.28 2.69 7.70
N VAL A 328 4.46 1.66 7.70
CA VAL A 328 3.10 1.68 7.12
C VAL A 328 2.15 0.92 8.03
N GLN A 329 0.91 1.41 8.12
CA GLN A 329 -0.19 0.79 8.82
C GLN A 329 -1.26 0.33 7.84
N ILE A 330 -1.72 -0.91 8.03
CA ILE A 330 -2.84 -1.51 7.31
C ILE A 330 -4.08 -1.32 8.16
N ASN A 331 -5.10 -0.74 7.55
CA ASN A 331 -6.40 -0.51 8.16
C ASN A 331 -7.51 -1.10 7.29
N LEU A 332 -8.66 -1.34 7.91
CA LEU A 332 -9.85 -1.82 7.24
C LEU A 332 -10.98 -0.81 7.41
N ALA A 333 -11.54 -0.30 6.32
CA ALA A 333 -12.78 0.46 6.36
C ALA A 333 -13.94 -0.51 6.61
N VAL A 334 -14.59 -0.33 7.75
CA VAL A 334 -15.70 -1.15 8.19
C VAL A 334 -16.96 -0.31 8.20
N SER A 335 -18.05 -0.86 7.69
CA SER A 335 -19.37 -0.21 7.70
C SER A 335 -20.46 -1.17 8.12
N GLN A 336 -21.53 -0.62 8.68
CA GLN A 336 -22.73 -1.40 8.96
C GLN A 336 -23.43 -1.86 7.68
N VAL A 337 -23.94 -3.09 7.73
CA VAL A 337 -24.89 -3.63 6.74
C VAL A 337 -26.04 -4.29 7.47
N VAL A 338 -27.18 -3.59 7.52
CA VAL A 338 -28.36 -3.95 8.35
C VAL A 338 -28.88 -5.37 8.09
N ASP A 339 -28.78 -5.86 6.85
CA ASP A 339 -29.26 -7.20 6.49
C ASP A 339 -28.29 -8.34 6.88
N ILE A 340 -27.08 -8.03 7.39
CA ILE A 340 -26.06 -9.02 7.81
C ILE A 340 -25.82 -8.89 9.31
N LYS A 341 -26.30 -9.87 10.08
CA LYS A 341 -26.33 -9.84 11.55
C LYS A 341 -24.96 -9.57 12.18
N GLN A 342 -23.91 -10.12 11.60
CA GLN A 342 -22.52 -10.05 12.08
C GLN A 342 -21.99 -8.60 12.13
N VAL A 343 -22.48 -7.72 11.26
CA VAL A 343 -22.03 -6.32 11.16
C VAL A 343 -23.18 -5.31 11.26
N ALA A 344 -24.39 -5.76 11.60
CA ALA A 344 -25.58 -4.92 11.61
C ALA A 344 -25.47 -3.76 12.62
N THR A 345 -24.61 -3.90 13.64
CA THR A 345 -24.40 -2.91 14.70
C THR A 345 -23.00 -2.29 14.67
N PHE A 346 -22.23 -2.54 13.62
CA PHE A 346 -20.87 -2.01 13.53
C PHE A 346 -20.89 -0.50 13.28
N PRO A 347 -20.07 0.30 13.97
CA PRO A 347 -19.93 1.69 13.61
C PRO A 347 -19.20 1.81 12.26
N ASP A 348 -19.45 2.90 11.53
CA ASP A 348 -18.66 3.23 10.35
C ASP A 348 -17.30 3.77 10.83
N ILE A 349 -16.24 2.95 10.70
CA ILE A 349 -14.91 3.24 11.25
C ILE A 349 -13.78 2.76 10.32
N VAL A 350 -12.59 3.33 10.49
CA VAL A 350 -11.34 2.82 9.93
C VAL A 350 -10.62 2.06 11.04
N PHE A 351 -10.69 0.74 11.01
CA PHE A 351 -10.15 -0.11 12.06
C PHE A 351 -8.69 -0.50 11.75
N PRO A 352 -7.71 -0.15 12.61
CA PRO A 352 -6.31 -0.52 12.41
C PRO A 352 -6.12 -2.03 12.63
N ILE A 353 -5.41 -2.69 11.72
CA ILE A 353 -5.13 -4.13 11.80
C ILE A 353 -3.74 -4.34 12.39
N MET A 354 -2.73 -3.79 11.73
CA MET A 354 -1.34 -3.81 12.18
C MET A 354 -0.55 -2.72 11.47
N TRP A 355 0.58 -2.33 12.05
CA TRP A 355 1.60 -1.58 11.35
C TRP A 355 2.91 -2.37 11.34
N PHE A 356 3.76 -2.09 10.38
CA PHE A 356 5.06 -2.72 10.26
C PHE A 356 6.12 -1.70 9.84
N GLU A 357 7.38 -2.05 10.10
CA GLU A 357 8.57 -1.35 9.65
C GLU A 357 9.37 -2.29 8.75
N GLU A 358 9.64 -1.86 7.52
CA GLU A 358 10.56 -2.52 6.58
C GLU A 358 11.74 -1.58 6.33
N GLY A 359 12.96 -2.13 6.29
CA GLY A 359 14.13 -1.31 6.02
C GLY A 359 15.44 -1.84 6.59
N ILE A 360 16.44 -0.97 6.56
CA ILE A 360 17.79 -1.26 7.05
C ILE A 360 18.22 -0.12 7.98
N ASP A 361 18.81 -0.48 9.10
CA ASP A 361 19.35 0.52 10.03
C ASP A 361 20.65 1.11 9.52
N GLU A 362 21.53 0.28 8.97
CA GLU A 362 22.84 0.68 8.47
C GLU A 362 23.29 -0.27 7.35
N LEU A 363 24.12 0.25 6.44
CA LEU A 363 24.84 -0.60 5.49
C LEU A 363 26.02 -1.31 6.18
N PRO A 364 26.43 -2.50 5.68
CA PRO A 364 27.62 -3.18 6.17
C PRO A 364 28.89 -2.32 6.08
N ASP A 365 29.83 -2.50 7.02
CA ASP A 365 31.03 -1.66 7.14
C ASP A 365 31.89 -1.64 5.87
N ASN A 366 32.00 -2.77 5.17
CA ASN A 366 32.72 -2.86 3.91
C ASN A 366 32.07 -2.01 2.81
N VAL A 367 30.74 -1.96 2.76
CA VAL A 367 30.00 -1.12 1.80
C VAL A 367 30.16 0.35 2.15
N ILE A 368 30.08 0.71 3.43
CA ILE A 368 30.31 2.09 3.89
C ILE A 368 31.72 2.57 3.55
N GLN A 369 32.74 1.73 3.75
CA GLN A 369 34.12 2.06 3.40
C GLN A 369 34.30 2.31 1.90
N LEU A 370 33.68 1.47 1.05
CA LEU A 370 33.71 1.67 -0.40
C LEU A 370 32.98 2.96 -0.82
N LEU A 371 31.83 3.26 -0.21
CA LEU A 371 31.09 4.50 -0.46
C LEU A 371 31.89 5.74 -0.05
N LYS A 372 32.60 5.69 1.09
CA LYS A 372 33.51 6.76 1.50
C LYS A 372 34.62 6.96 0.48
N LEU A 373 35.28 5.88 0.07
CA LEU A 373 36.35 5.95 -0.91
C LEU A 373 35.82 6.59 -2.21
N ALA A 374 34.64 6.18 -2.69
CA ALA A 374 34.05 6.70 -3.91
C ALA A 374 33.60 8.18 -3.81
N THR A 375 33.30 8.70 -2.61
CA THR A 375 32.69 10.02 -2.43
C THR A 375 33.61 11.07 -1.80
N GLN A 376 34.71 10.63 -1.16
CA GLN A 376 35.63 11.50 -0.42
C GLN A 376 37.06 11.48 -0.96
N THR A 377 37.40 10.53 -1.85
CA THR A 377 38.73 10.47 -2.46
C THR A 377 38.75 11.37 -3.71
N PRO A 378 39.76 12.23 -3.88
CA PRO A 378 39.84 13.19 -4.99
C PRO A 378 39.86 12.58 -6.39
#